data_AF-A0A2G6MWN8-F1
#
_entry.id   AF-A0A2G6MWN8-F1
#
_cell.length_a   1.000
_cell.length_b   1.000
_cell.length_c   1.000
_cell.angle_alpha   90.00
_cell.angle_beta   90.00
_cell.angle_gamma   90.00
#
_symmetry.space_group_name_H-M   'P 1'
#
loop_
_entity.id
_entity.type
_entity.pdbx_description
1 polymer ?
#
loop_
_entity_poly.entity_id
_entity_poly.type
_entity_poly.pdbx_seq_one_letter_code
_entity_poly.pdbx_strand_id
1 'polypeptide(L)'
;GHKKLGGVGQWVAKRVKELTGHKVTFQQLGYLMRCGAPDALDRMVAMNFGNLAMDMLLDGASGLMTALQDGKYTTVGLNSVIEGVKRVDVERFYDKDGYRPVIRRVQSLPMFLT
;
A
#
# COMPACT_ATOMS: atom_id res chain seq x y z
N GLY A 1 22.14 24.73 8.17
CA GLY A 1 22.10 24.15 6.81
C GLY A 1 21.40 22.81 6.85
N HIS A 2 20.27 22.66 6.15
CA HIS A 2 19.46 21.44 6.16
C HIS A 2 20.24 20.27 5.52
N LYS A 3 20.61 19.25 6.30
CA LYS A 3 21.18 18.01 5.79
C LYS A 3 20.17 17.36 4.83
N LYS A 4 20.50 17.31 3.54
CA LYS A 4 19.78 16.43 2.59
C LYS A 4 20.13 15.00 2.97
N LEU A 5 19.23 14.34 3.70
CA LEU A 5 19.28 12.89 3.89
C LEU A 5 19.04 12.29 2.51
N GLY A 6 20.09 11.88 1.81
CA GLY A 6 19.97 11.21 0.51
C GLY A 6 19.07 9.99 0.59
N GLY A 7 18.46 9.60 -0.53
CA GLY A 7 17.56 8.44 -0.57
C GLY A 7 18.32 7.10 -0.46
N VAL A 8 17.69 6.09 0.16
CA VAL A 8 18.26 4.73 0.28
C VAL A 8 18.71 4.17 -1.08
N GLY A 9 17.97 4.43 -2.16
CA GLY A 9 18.34 3.98 -3.50
C GLY A 9 19.65 4.60 -4.03
N GLN A 10 19.94 5.86 -3.69
CA GLN A 10 21.20 6.49 -4.06
C GLN A 10 22.38 5.86 -3.29
N TRP A 11 22.17 5.56 -2.01
CA TRP A 11 23.17 4.87 -1.17
C TRP A 11 23.45 3.46 -1.70
N VAL A 12 22.40 2.67 -2.00
CA VAL A 12 22.53 1.32 -2.57
C VAL A 12 23.25 1.38 -3.92
N ALA A 13 22.88 2.29 -4.82
CA ALA A 13 23.51 2.41 -6.13
C ALA A 13 25.02 2.69 -6.04
N LYS A 14 25.42 3.57 -5.10
CA LYS A 14 26.83 3.84 -4.81
C LYS A 14 27.53 2.57 -4.34
N ARG A 15 26.93 1.84 -3.38
CA ARG A 15 27.52 0.62 -2.82
C ARG A 15 27.66 -0.50 -3.85
N VAL A 16 26.66 -0.69 -4.71
CA VAL A 16 26.71 -1.67 -5.81
C VAL A 16 27.82 -1.33 -6.81
N LYS A 17 27.98 -0.04 -7.17
CA LYS A 17 29.07 0.40 -8.04
C LYS A 17 30.44 0.12 -7.43
N GLU A 18 30.63 0.41 -6.14
CA GLU A 18 31.88 0.12 -5.43
C GLU A 18 32.20 -1.38 -5.35
N LEU A 19 31.18 -2.22 -5.15
CA LEU A 19 31.36 -3.67 -5.03
C LEU A 19 31.60 -4.36 -6.38
N THR A 20 30.96 -3.88 -7.44
CA THR A 20 30.94 -4.58 -8.74
C THR A 20 31.83 -3.95 -9.80
N GLY A 21 32.22 -2.68 -9.66
CA GLY A 21 32.93 -1.91 -10.70
C GLY A 21 32.09 -1.55 -11.92
N HIS A 22 30.83 -1.98 -11.99
CA HIS A 22 29.95 -1.74 -13.13
C HIS A 22 29.29 -0.36 -13.06
N LYS A 23 28.89 0.16 -14.22
CA LYS A 23 28.10 1.41 -14.28
C LYS A 23 26.70 1.15 -13.73
N VAL A 24 26.34 1.86 -12.66
CA VAL A 24 25.02 1.79 -12.04
C VAL A 24 24.27 3.10 -12.29
N THR A 25 23.02 2.99 -12.73
CA THR A 25 22.09 4.12 -12.88
C THR A 25 21.07 4.07 -11.75
N PHE A 26 20.81 5.21 -11.12
CA PHE A 26 19.78 5.37 -10.10
C PHE A 26 18.75 6.39 -10.60
N GLN A 27 17.47 6.03 -10.51
CA GLN A 27 16.34 6.91 -10.82
C GLN A 27 15.45 7.04 -9.59
N GLN A 28 15.24 8.27 -9.13
CA GLN A 28 14.26 8.56 -8.10
C GLN A 28 12.90 8.76 -8.76
N LEU A 29 11.90 7.94 -8.38
CA LEU A 29 10.53 8.07 -8.89
C LEU A 29 9.77 9.19 -8.16
N GLY A 30 9.92 9.30 -6.83
CA GLY A 30 9.28 10.37 -6.04
C GLY A 30 7.76 10.43 -6.26
N TYR A 31 7.26 11.61 -6.63
CA TYR A 31 5.83 11.84 -6.89
C TYR A 31 5.28 11.03 -8.07
N LEU A 32 6.14 10.57 -8.99
CA LEU A 32 5.69 9.81 -10.16
C LEU A 32 4.89 8.56 -9.77
N MET A 33 5.22 7.93 -8.63
CA MET A 33 4.49 6.74 -8.14
C MET A 33 3.05 7.00 -7.72
N ARG A 34 2.66 8.27 -7.58
CA ARG A 34 1.29 8.71 -7.26
C ARG A 34 0.69 9.61 -8.35
N CYS A 35 1.42 9.82 -9.44
CA CYS A 35 0.96 10.57 -10.60
C CYS A 35 0.48 9.61 -11.67
N GLY A 36 -0.62 9.94 -12.32
CA GLY A 36 -1.23 9.11 -13.36
C GLY A 36 -2.74 9.12 -13.21
N ALA A 37 -3.43 8.67 -14.26
CA ALA A 37 -4.86 8.41 -14.14
C ALA A 37 -5.05 7.19 -13.22
N PRO A 38 -6.04 7.22 -12.30
CA PRO A 38 -6.39 6.06 -11.48
C PRO A 38 -6.75 4.89 -12.40
N ASP A 39 -6.43 3.67 -12.00
CA ASP A 39 -6.78 2.50 -12.80
C ASP A 39 -8.30 2.20 -12.72
N ALA A 40 -8.75 1.17 -13.43
CA ALA A 40 -10.17 0.82 -13.45
C ALA A 40 -10.70 0.39 -12.06
N LEU A 41 -9.87 -0.30 -11.27
CA LEU A 41 -10.22 -0.78 -9.95
C LEU A 41 -10.30 0.39 -8.97
N ASP A 42 -9.33 1.30 -8.99
CA ASP A 42 -9.31 2.52 -8.18
C ASP A 42 -10.59 3.34 -8.42
N ARG A 43 -10.97 3.55 -9.67
CA ARG A 43 -12.20 4.30 -10.01
C ARG A 43 -13.45 3.59 -9.50
N MET A 44 -13.57 2.29 -9.74
CA MET A 44 -14.73 1.51 -9.33
C MET A 44 -14.88 1.48 -7.81
N VAL A 45 -13.80 1.19 -7.07
CA VAL A 45 -13.82 1.12 -5.60
C VAL A 45 -14.10 2.49 -4.99
N ALA A 46 -13.49 3.56 -5.51
CA ALA A 46 -13.72 4.92 -5.01
C ALA A 46 -15.17 5.37 -5.20
N MET A 47 -15.77 5.12 -6.38
CA MET A 47 -17.18 5.43 -6.64
C MET A 47 -18.11 4.68 -5.70
N ASN A 48 -17.90 3.36 -5.53
CA ASN A 48 -18.74 2.55 -4.66
C ASN A 48 -18.61 2.93 -3.17
N PHE A 49 -17.42 3.32 -2.70
CA PHE A 49 -17.25 3.86 -1.36
C PHE A 49 -18.02 5.17 -1.17
N GLY A 50 -17.96 6.08 -2.16
CA GLY A 50 -18.73 7.33 -2.14
C GLY A 50 -20.24 7.10 -2.10
N ASN A 51 -20.74 6.20 -2.96
CA ASN A 51 -22.16 5.84 -3.00
C ASN A 51 -22.62 5.24 -1.67
N LEU A 52 -21.88 4.27 -1.13
CA LEU A 52 -22.21 3.66 0.16
C LEU A 52 -22.19 4.70 1.30
N ALA A 53 -21.24 5.63 1.32
CA ALA A 53 -21.22 6.70 2.29
C ALA A 53 -22.47 7.59 2.20
N MET A 54 -22.92 7.89 0.97
CA MET A 54 -24.12 8.68 0.73
C MET A 54 -25.38 7.95 1.20
N ASP A 55 -25.50 6.65 0.90
CA ASP A 55 -26.63 5.82 1.35
C ASP A 55 -26.74 5.84 2.88
N MET A 56 -25.62 5.65 3.59
CA MET A 56 -25.59 5.73 5.06
C MET A 56 -26.00 7.10 5.60
N LEU A 57 -25.59 8.18 4.93
CA LEU A 57 -25.97 9.53 5.33
C LEU A 57 -27.47 9.77 5.15
N LEU A 58 -28.06 9.27 4.05
CA LEU A 58 -29.50 9.37 3.79
C LEU A 58 -30.32 8.55 4.80
N ASP A 59 -29.79 7.42 5.24
CA ASP A 59 -30.38 6.59 6.31
C ASP A 59 -30.19 7.19 7.72
N GLY A 60 -29.57 8.37 7.83
CA GLY A 60 -29.31 9.07 9.09
C GLY A 60 -28.21 8.44 9.95
N ALA A 61 -27.43 7.51 9.40
CA ALA A 61 -26.31 6.90 10.08
C ALA A 61 -25.08 7.83 10.07
N SER A 62 -24.36 7.87 11.19
CA SER A 62 -23.12 8.65 11.33
C SER A 62 -22.10 7.92 12.21
N GLY A 63 -20.84 8.37 12.20
CA GLY A 63 -19.76 7.72 12.94
C GLY A 63 -19.30 6.38 12.32
N LEU A 64 -19.54 6.21 11.01
CA LEU A 64 -19.15 5.03 10.23
C LEU A 64 -18.07 5.37 9.20
N MET A 65 -17.28 4.38 8.82
CA MET A 65 -16.30 4.42 7.75
C MET A 65 -16.60 3.30 6.74
N THR A 66 -16.63 3.62 5.45
CA THR A 66 -16.76 2.61 4.38
C THR A 66 -15.53 1.71 4.33
N ALA A 67 -15.76 0.41 4.14
CA ALA A 67 -14.72 -0.60 4.11
C ALA A 67 -15.00 -1.66 3.04
N LEU A 68 -13.95 -2.41 2.69
CA LEU A 68 -14.03 -3.60 1.86
C LEU A 68 -13.55 -4.79 2.68
N GLN A 69 -14.44 -5.73 3.00
CA GLN A 69 -14.14 -6.95 3.75
C GLN A 69 -14.59 -8.17 2.95
N ASP A 70 -13.71 -9.17 2.79
CA ASP A 70 -13.99 -10.39 2.02
C ASP A 70 -14.55 -10.13 0.61
N GLY A 71 -14.07 -9.06 -0.04
CA GLY A 71 -14.52 -8.65 -1.37
C GLY A 71 -15.91 -7.99 -1.42
N LYS A 72 -16.48 -7.64 -0.26
CA LYS A 72 -17.79 -6.99 -0.14
C LYS A 72 -17.67 -5.61 0.49
N TYR A 73 -18.46 -4.67 -0.02
CA TYR A 73 -18.59 -3.33 0.53
C TYR A 73 -19.37 -3.39 1.84
N THR A 74 -18.85 -2.74 2.87
CA THR A 74 -19.44 -2.70 4.22
C THR A 74 -19.08 -1.39 4.92
N THR A 75 -19.58 -1.20 6.13
CA THR A 75 -19.23 -0.08 7.00
C THR A 75 -18.71 -0.60 8.33
N VAL A 76 -17.71 0.09 8.89
CA VAL A 76 -17.19 -0.16 10.24
C VAL A 76 -17.33 1.09 11.09
N GLY A 77 -17.39 0.94 12.41
CA GLY A 77 -17.41 2.09 13.32
C GLY A 77 -16.12 2.89 13.22
N LEU A 78 -16.20 4.22 13.35
CA LEU A 78 -15.01 5.09 13.30
C LEU A 78 -13.99 4.71 14.39
N ASN A 79 -14.46 4.19 15.52
CA ASN A 79 -13.63 3.71 16.62
C ASN A 79 -12.69 2.55 16.22
N SER A 80 -13.03 1.78 15.19
CA SER A 80 -12.17 0.70 14.69
C SER A 80 -10.86 1.23 14.06
N VAL A 81 -10.82 2.50 13.65
CA VAL A 81 -9.58 3.12 13.12
C VAL A 81 -8.52 3.29 14.21
N ILE A 82 -8.94 3.39 15.47
CA ILE A 82 -8.04 3.59 16.62
C ILE A 82 -7.51 2.27 17.17
N GLU A 83 -8.13 1.14 16.81
CA GLU A 83 -7.82 -0.19 17.35
C GLU A 83 -6.49 -0.75 16.83
N GLY A 84 -6.01 -0.27 15.69
CA GLY A 84 -4.72 -0.72 15.19
C GLY A 84 -4.37 -0.20 13.80
N VAL A 85 -3.08 -0.30 13.48
CA VAL A 85 -2.55 0.01 12.15
C VAL A 85 -2.44 -1.28 11.36
N LYS A 86 -2.94 -1.28 10.12
CA LYS A 86 -2.72 -2.40 9.19
C LYS A 86 -1.21 -2.54 8.93
N ARG A 87 -0.64 -3.66 9.34
CA ARG A 87 0.79 -3.98 9.18
C ARG A 87 0.94 -5.14 8.20
N VAL A 88 1.98 -5.04 7.39
CA VAL A 88 2.42 -6.15 6.54
C VAL A 88 2.91 -7.29 7.42
N ASP A 89 2.35 -8.47 7.19
CA ASP A 89 2.83 -9.71 7.80
C ASP A 89 4.12 -10.16 7.11
N VAL A 90 5.25 -9.63 7.59
CA VAL A 90 6.57 -9.88 7.01
C VAL A 90 6.95 -11.35 7.14
N GLU A 91 6.67 -11.99 8.28
CA GLU A 91 7.03 -13.40 8.51
C GLU A 91 6.29 -14.33 7.55
N ARG A 92 5.02 -14.01 7.25
CA ARG A 92 4.21 -14.82 6.35
C ARG A 92 4.56 -14.62 4.88
N PHE A 93 4.80 -13.38 4.47
CA PHE A 93 4.88 -13.02 3.06
C PHE A 93 6.30 -12.75 2.54
N TYR A 94 7.31 -12.66 3.40
CA TYR A 94 8.66 -12.27 3.01
C TYR A 94 9.76 -13.07 3.70
N ASP A 95 10.80 -13.39 2.94
CA ASP A 95 12.08 -13.89 3.41
C ASP A 95 12.94 -12.68 3.79
N LYS A 96 13.12 -12.45 5.10
CA LYS A 96 13.83 -11.28 5.64
C LYS A 96 15.31 -11.28 5.27
N ASP A 97 15.93 -12.45 5.23
CA ASP A 97 17.36 -12.59 4.94
C ASP A 97 17.61 -12.53 3.43
N GLY A 98 16.73 -13.14 2.64
CA GLY A 98 16.79 -13.15 1.18
C GLY A 98 16.19 -11.91 0.49
N TYR A 99 15.56 -11.00 1.24
CA TYR A 99 14.87 -9.80 0.74
C TYR A 99 13.90 -10.08 -0.42
N ARG A 100 13.16 -11.19 -0.36
CA ARG A 100 12.25 -11.63 -1.43
C ARG A 100 10.89 -12.07 -0.90
N PRO A 101 9.80 -11.88 -1.66
CA PRO A 101 8.49 -12.39 -1.25
C PRO A 101 8.45 -13.92 -1.29
N VAL A 102 7.73 -14.52 -0.34
CA VAL A 102 7.49 -15.96 -0.25
C VAL A 102 6.03 -16.24 -0.62
N ILE A 103 5.80 -16.61 -1.88
CA ILE A 103 4.46 -16.99 -2.36
C ILE A 103 4.50 -18.47 -2.76
N ARG A 104 4.20 -19.35 -1.80
CA ARG A 104 4.19 -20.81 -2.03
C ARG A 104 2.86 -21.32 -2.56
N ARG A 105 1.74 -20.79 -2.03
CA ARG A 105 0.37 -21.12 -2.43
C ARG A 105 -0.49 -19.87 -2.31
N VAL A 106 -1.24 -19.58 -3.37
CA VAL A 106 -2.12 -18.40 -3.47
C VAL A 106 -3.55 -18.65 -3.02
N GLN A 107 -3.93 -19.92 -2.82
CA GLN A 107 -5.28 -20.27 -2.38
C GLN A 107 -5.59 -19.60 -1.04
N SER A 108 -6.73 -18.89 -0.99
CA SER A 108 -7.20 -18.15 0.18
C SER A 108 -6.31 -16.97 0.61
N LEU A 109 -5.36 -16.54 -0.22
CA LEU A 109 -4.67 -15.27 0.01
C LEU A 109 -5.54 -14.09 -0.47
N PRO A 110 -5.50 -12.96 0.24
CA PRO A 110 -6.16 -11.74 -0.22
C PRO A 110 -5.53 -11.28 -1.54
N MET A 111 -6.32 -10.57 -2.35
CA MET A 111 -5.87 -9.95 -3.59
C MET A 111 -4.63 -9.07 -3.39
N PHE A 112 -4.53 -8.40 -2.24
CA PHE A 112 -3.40 -7.57 -1.87
C PHE A 112 -2.63 -8.20 -0.69
N LEU A 113 -1.38 -8.59 -0.94
CA LEU A 113 -0.43 -9.04 0.08
C LEU A 113 0.00 -7.81 0.88
N THR A 114 -0.66 -7.56 1.99
CA THR A 114 -0.55 -6.35 2.80
C THR A 114 -0.45 -6.64 4.27
#